data_AF-A0A165HTU9-F1
#
_entry.id   AF-A0A165HTU9-F1
#
_cell.length_a   1.000
_cell.length_b   1.000
_cell.length_c   1.000
_cell.angle_alpha   90.00
_cell.angle_beta   90.00
_cell.angle_gamma   90.00
#
_symmetry.space_group_name_H-M   'P 1'
#
loop_
_entity.id
_entity.type
_entity.pdbx_description
1 polymer ?
#
loop_
_entity_poly.entity_id
_entity_poly.type
_entity_poly.pdbx_seq_one_letter_code
_entity_poly.pdbx_strand_id
1 'polypeptide(L)'
;SYTGSQIPLRTDNTYSKARIEEIDDKKVRADLDGGSVVVVAGFQGVDGDGNITTLGRGGSDTTAVALAAALKADECQIYTDVDGVYTTDPRVVDNARRLDSITFEEMLEMASQGSKVLQIRSVEFAGKYNVPLRVLSSFQDGPGTLITVEDEVDMEKPVISGIAFTRDEAKIIVRGAPDTPGIAYKILGPVSAENIEVDMIVQNVGKDGAADFTFTVHRNDFARAQEALRNASEELGNPEIIGDDKIAKVSLVGVGMRSHAGVASKMFEALATEGVNIEMISTSEIKVSVVIA
;
A
#
# COMPACT_ATOMS: atom_id res chain seq x y z
N SER A 1 24.51 -10.74 -20.28
CA SER A 1 23.99 -9.63 -19.46
C SER A 1 23.38 -8.57 -20.34
N TYR A 2 22.27 -7.98 -19.91
CA TYR A 2 21.46 -7.03 -20.65
C TYR A 2 21.24 -5.74 -19.87
N THR A 3 21.35 -4.60 -20.55
CA THR A 3 20.76 -3.33 -20.10
C THR A 3 19.28 -3.27 -20.49
N GLY A 4 18.49 -2.38 -19.87
CA GLY A 4 17.07 -2.21 -20.21
C GLY A 4 16.80 -1.70 -21.63
N SER A 5 17.83 -1.27 -22.37
CA SER A 5 17.74 -0.98 -23.80
C SER A 5 18.05 -2.20 -24.70
N GLN A 6 18.73 -3.21 -24.17
CA GLN A 6 19.07 -4.44 -24.90
C GLN A 6 17.95 -5.49 -24.82
N ILE A 7 17.17 -5.47 -23.73
CA ILE A 7 15.85 -6.09 -23.60
C ILE A 7 14.85 -4.95 -23.73
N PRO A 8 14.09 -4.81 -24.82
CA PRO A 8 13.15 -3.70 -25.00
C PRO A 8 12.04 -3.71 -23.93
N LEU A 9 12.35 -3.16 -22.77
CA LEU A 9 11.39 -2.80 -21.74
C LEU A 9 10.88 -1.43 -22.11
N ARG A 10 9.83 -1.42 -22.92
CA ARG A 10 9.23 -0.20 -23.46
C ARG A 10 8.46 0.50 -22.36
N THR A 11 8.65 1.80 -22.26
CA THR A 11 7.94 2.63 -21.29
C THR A 11 7.33 3.87 -21.93
N ASP A 12 6.42 4.51 -21.18
CA ASP A 12 6.05 5.88 -21.46
C ASP A 12 7.24 6.86 -21.27
N ASN A 13 7.03 8.13 -21.62
CA ASN A 13 8.03 9.20 -21.51
C ASN A 13 7.94 9.99 -20.18
N THR A 14 7.31 9.41 -19.15
CA THR A 14 7.23 10.03 -17.83
C THR A 14 8.53 9.80 -17.05
N TYR A 15 9.59 10.55 -17.38
CA TYR A 15 10.91 10.44 -16.74
C TYR A 15 10.81 10.42 -15.21
N SER A 16 11.66 9.62 -14.56
CA SER A 16 11.69 9.35 -13.10
C SER A 16 10.54 8.51 -12.52
N LYS A 17 9.46 8.27 -13.28
CA LYS A 17 8.29 7.48 -12.84
C LYS A 17 7.66 6.69 -13.99
N ALA A 18 8.46 6.26 -14.96
CA ALA A 18 7.95 5.72 -16.21
C ALA A 18 7.11 4.44 -15.99
N ARG A 19 6.11 4.20 -16.84
CA ARG A 19 5.28 2.99 -16.81
C ARG A 19 5.68 2.03 -17.92
N ILE A 20 5.79 0.74 -17.57
CA ILE A 20 6.09 -0.34 -18.52
C ILE A 20 4.87 -0.57 -19.40
N GLU A 21 5.05 -0.45 -20.70
CA GLU A 21 4.02 -0.66 -21.73
C GLU A 21 4.13 -2.05 -22.35
N GLU A 22 5.36 -2.48 -22.67
CA GLU A 22 5.64 -3.72 -23.37
C GLU A 22 7.01 -4.28 -22.96
N ILE A 23 7.15 -5.60 -22.97
CA ILE A 23 8.43 -6.30 -22.75
C ILE A 23 8.62 -7.27 -23.91
N ASP A 24 9.68 -7.05 -24.70
CA ASP A 24 10.11 -8.02 -25.70
C ASP A 24 11.02 -9.08 -25.06
N ASP A 25 10.48 -10.29 -24.96
CA ASP A 25 11.10 -11.44 -24.31
C ASP A 25 11.92 -12.33 -25.26
N LYS A 26 11.91 -12.07 -26.58
CA LYS A 26 12.48 -12.98 -27.59
C LYS A 26 13.97 -13.25 -27.38
N LYS A 27 14.76 -12.20 -27.13
CA LYS A 27 16.21 -12.33 -26.90
C LYS A 27 16.50 -13.06 -25.60
N VAL A 28 15.74 -12.76 -24.56
CA VAL A 28 15.89 -13.38 -23.25
C VAL A 28 15.59 -14.88 -23.35
N ARG A 29 14.49 -15.26 -24.01
CA ARG A 29 14.14 -16.66 -24.26
C ARG A 29 15.22 -17.40 -25.04
N ALA A 30 15.72 -16.80 -26.13
CA ALA A 30 16.77 -17.44 -26.94
C ALA A 30 18.03 -17.77 -26.14
N ASP A 31 18.48 -16.85 -25.26
CA ASP A 31 19.64 -17.09 -24.40
C ASP A 31 19.36 -18.12 -23.30
N LEU A 32 18.15 -18.11 -22.73
CA LEU A 32 17.72 -19.10 -21.74
C LEU A 32 17.64 -20.51 -22.35
N ASP A 33 17.09 -20.64 -23.56
CA ASP A 33 17.01 -21.90 -24.32
C ASP A 33 18.42 -22.43 -24.66
N GLY A 34 19.40 -21.52 -24.79
CA GLY A 34 20.81 -21.83 -24.94
C GLY A 34 21.52 -22.26 -23.64
N GLY A 35 20.81 -22.31 -22.50
CA GLY A 35 21.34 -22.71 -21.20
C GLY A 35 22.10 -21.61 -20.45
N SER A 36 21.97 -20.34 -20.86
CA SER A 36 22.66 -19.22 -20.21
C SER A 36 21.84 -18.64 -19.05
N VAL A 37 22.52 -18.13 -18.02
CA VAL A 37 21.88 -17.29 -17.00
C VAL A 37 21.85 -15.84 -17.49
N VAL A 38 20.64 -15.29 -17.62
CA VAL A 38 20.42 -13.94 -18.13
C VAL A 38 20.40 -12.93 -16.98
N VAL A 39 21.40 -12.06 -16.92
CA VAL A 39 21.45 -10.94 -15.96
C VAL A 39 20.88 -9.69 -16.62
N VAL A 40 19.86 -9.09 -16.03
CA VAL A 40 19.19 -7.86 -16.54
C VAL A 40 19.38 -6.72 -15.54
N ALA A 41 19.80 -5.56 -16.04
CA ALA A 41 19.85 -4.35 -15.22
C ALA A 41 18.43 -3.76 -15.07
N GLY A 42 17.88 -3.87 -13.86
CA GLY A 42 16.56 -3.34 -13.49
C GLY A 42 16.48 -1.81 -13.42
N PHE A 43 15.31 -1.30 -13.00
CA PHE A 43 15.00 0.13 -12.77
C PHE A 43 14.91 1.02 -14.02
N GLN A 44 15.37 0.55 -15.17
CA GLN A 44 15.45 1.31 -16.41
C GLN A 44 14.61 0.70 -17.55
N GLY A 45 14.22 1.55 -18.49
CA GLY A 45 13.54 1.18 -19.73
C GLY A 45 13.91 2.10 -20.89
N VAL A 46 13.14 2.02 -21.97
CA VAL A 46 13.31 2.86 -23.16
C VAL A 46 11.95 3.34 -23.67
N ASP A 47 11.84 4.62 -23.99
CA ASP A 47 10.63 5.17 -24.62
C ASP A 47 10.55 4.87 -26.13
N GLY A 48 9.48 5.34 -26.78
CA GLY A 48 9.26 5.16 -28.22
C GLY A 48 10.34 5.80 -29.12
N ASP A 49 11.05 6.80 -28.62
CA ASP A 49 12.13 7.50 -29.33
C ASP A 49 13.51 6.90 -29.03
N GLY A 50 13.58 5.91 -28.13
CA GLY A 50 14.81 5.24 -27.72
C GLY A 50 15.57 5.96 -26.59
N ASN A 51 14.94 6.91 -25.90
CA ASN A 51 15.53 7.55 -24.73
C ASN A 51 15.46 6.63 -23.52
N ILE A 52 16.52 6.64 -22.69
CA ILE A 52 16.53 5.89 -21.43
C ILE A 52 15.56 6.52 -20.45
N THR A 53 14.68 5.69 -19.88
CA THR A 53 13.74 6.08 -18.83
C THR A 53 14.03 5.33 -17.54
N THR A 54 13.51 5.85 -16.43
CA THR A 54 13.64 5.23 -15.10
C THR A 54 12.26 5.04 -14.47
N LEU A 55 12.08 3.90 -13.80
CA LEU A 55 10.79 3.46 -13.26
C LEU A 55 10.48 4.09 -11.89
N GLY A 56 11.44 4.78 -11.28
CA GLY A 56 11.32 5.40 -9.96
C GLY A 56 11.56 4.40 -8.83
N ARG A 57 11.16 4.79 -7.61
CA ARG A 57 11.39 3.99 -6.39
C ARG A 57 10.78 2.59 -6.57
N GLY A 58 11.56 1.55 -6.25
CA GLY A 58 11.14 0.16 -6.48
C GLY A 58 11.19 -0.30 -7.93
N GLY A 59 11.88 0.45 -8.80
CA GLY A 59 11.98 0.12 -10.21
C GLY A 59 12.62 -1.25 -10.48
N SER A 60 13.60 -1.68 -9.67
CA SER A 60 14.21 -3.00 -9.81
C SER A 60 13.22 -4.14 -9.56
N ASP A 61 12.46 -4.07 -8.46
CA ASP A 61 11.41 -5.04 -8.14
C ASP A 61 10.38 -5.07 -9.27
N THR A 62 9.94 -3.89 -9.73
CA THR A 62 8.99 -3.77 -10.84
C THR A 62 9.53 -4.41 -12.13
N THR A 63 10.81 -4.21 -12.47
CA THR A 63 11.45 -4.87 -13.61
C THR A 63 11.45 -6.39 -13.46
N ALA A 64 11.78 -6.90 -12.27
CA ALA A 64 11.82 -8.35 -12.01
C ALA A 64 10.44 -8.99 -12.20
N VAL A 65 9.39 -8.40 -11.62
CA VAL A 65 8.02 -8.88 -11.77
C VAL A 65 7.57 -8.81 -13.24
N ALA A 66 7.90 -7.72 -13.93
CA ALA A 66 7.46 -7.55 -15.31
C ALA A 66 8.15 -8.54 -16.26
N LEU A 67 9.44 -8.85 -16.05
CA LEU A 67 10.13 -9.93 -16.76
C LEU A 67 9.51 -11.29 -16.45
N ALA A 68 9.20 -11.57 -15.18
CA ALA A 68 8.56 -12.82 -14.79
C ALA A 68 7.19 -12.99 -15.47
N ALA A 69 6.39 -11.91 -15.56
CA ALA A 69 5.12 -11.89 -16.28
C ALA A 69 5.31 -12.19 -17.78
N ALA A 70 6.24 -11.50 -18.44
CA ALA A 70 6.51 -11.67 -19.87
C ALA A 70 7.04 -13.08 -20.19
N LEU A 71 7.92 -13.59 -19.34
CA LEU A 71 8.53 -14.91 -19.51
C LEU A 71 7.58 -16.05 -19.12
N LYS A 72 6.49 -15.76 -18.39
CA LYS A 72 5.62 -16.75 -17.74
C LYS A 72 6.41 -17.62 -16.76
N ALA A 73 7.21 -16.97 -15.92
CA ALA A 73 7.97 -17.65 -14.88
C ALA A 73 7.04 -18.25 -13.82
N ASP A 74 7.45 -19.36 -13.21
CA ASP A 74 6.69 -20.03 -12.15
C ASP A 74 6.58 -19.17 -10.89
N GLU A 75 7.65 -18.47 -10.52
CA GLU A 75 7.66 -17.46 -9.45
C GLU A 75 8.72 -16.39 -9.72
N CYS A 76 8.54 -15.23 -9.09
CA CYS A 76 9.51 -14.13 -9.06
C CYS A 76 10.05 -13.99 -7.63
N GLN A 77 11.35 -14.21 -7.46
CA GLN A 77 12.02 -14.14 -6.16
C GLN A 77 12.64 -12.76 -5.95
N ILE A 78 12.25 -12.09 -4.86
CA ILE A 78 12.79 -10.81 -4.42
C ILE A 78 13.67 -11.06 -3.20
N TYR A 79 14.99 -10.91 -3.39
CA TYR A 79 15.99 -11.02 -2.35
C TYR A 79 16.24 -9.66 -1.69
N THR A 80 16.09 -9.59 -0.38
CA THR A 80 16.21 -8.36 0.42
C THR A 80 16.97 -8.61 1.73
N ASP A 81 16.99 -7.63 2.63
CA ASP A 81 17.65 -7.70 3.95
C ASP A 81 16.78 -8.34 5.05
N VAL A 82 15.51 -8.61 4.76
CA VAL A 82 14.57 -9.37 5.60
C VAL A 82 14.28 -10.74 4.99
N ASP A 83 13.89 -11.71 5.81
CA ASP A 83 13.64 -13.09 5.39
C ASP A 83 12.19 -13.40 5.05
N GLY A 84 11.33 -12.38 4.99
CA GLY A 84 9.94 -12.51 4.60
C GLY A 84 9.07 -11.36 5.11
N VAL A 85 7.77 -11.55 5.02
CA VAL A 85 6.75 -10.65 5.58
C VAL A 85 6.32 -11.21 6.93
N TYR A 86 6.24 -10.36 7.94
CA TYR A 86 5.87 -10.75 9.30
C TYR A 86 4.43 -10.36 9.64
N THR A 87 3.86 -11.03 10.64
CA THR A 87 2.53 -10.71 11.20
C THR A 87 2.43 -9.25 11.69
N THR A 88 3.55 -8.63 12.09
CA THR A 88 3.66 -7.19 12.37
C THR A 88 5.15 -6.82 12.36
N ASP A 89 5.51 -5.55 12.61
CA ASP A 89 6.91 -5.14 12.67
C ASP A 89 7.64 -5.83 13.84
N PRO A 90 8.64 -6.71 13.59
CA PRO A 90 9.37 -7.41 14.63
C PRO A 90 10.21 -6.48 15.51
N ARG A 91 10.42 -5.21 15.11
CA ARG A 91 11.10 -4.20 15.92
C ARG A 91 10.19 -3.61 17.01
N VAL A 92 8.87 -3.81 16.89
CA VAL A 92 7.88 -3.36 17.88
C VAL A 92 7.36 -4.53 18.70
N VAL A 93 7.27 -5.72 18.11
CA VAL A 93 6.72 -6.92 18.75
C VAL A 93 7.68 -8.10 18.56
N ASP A 94 8.41 -8.47 19.61
CA ASP A 94 9.48 -9.48 19.57
C ASP A 94 8.99 -10.88 19.14
N ASN A 95 7.72 -11.19 19.38
CA ASN A 95 7.10 -12.46 19.01
C ASN A 95 6.38 -12.42 17.65
N ALA A 96 6.64 -11.40 16.82
CA ALA A 96 6.16 -11.37 15.44
C ALA A 96 6.67 -12.58 14.67
N ARG A 97 5.80 -13.20 13.87
CA ARG A 97 6.10 -14.44 13.14
C ARG A 97 6.17 -14.13 11.65
N ARG A 98 7.14 -14.73 10.95
CA ARG A 98 7.16 -14.72 9.48
C ARG A 98 5.94 -15.49 8.97
N LEU A 99 5.28 -14.94 7.96
CA LEU A 99 4.19 -15.59 7.24
C LEU A 99 4.77 -16.55 6.20
N ASP A 100 4.20 -17.74 6.08
CA ASP A 100 4.58 -18.67 5.00
C ASP A 100 3.98 -18.20 3.66
N SER A 101 2.74 -17.72 3.69
CA SER A 101 2.06 -17.11 2.56
C SER A 101 1.15 -15.95 2.95
N ILE A 102 0.89 -15.06 2.00
CA ILE A 102 -0.04 -13.92 2.11
C ILE A 102 -0.65 -13.63 0.73
N THR A 103 -1.86 -13.13 0.66
CA THR A 103 -2.47 -12.76 -0.63
C THR A 103 -1.93 -11.41 -1.13
N PHE A 104 -2.07 -11.15 -2.43
CA PHE A 104 -1.78 -9.82 -2.98
C PHE A 104 -2.60 -8.72 -2.29
N GLU A 105 -3.88 -8.97 -2.02
CA GLU A 105 -4.80 -8.01 -1.39
C GLU A 105 -4.32 -7.64 0.02
N GLU A 106 -3.98 -8.65 0.84
CA GLU A 106 -3.48 -8.44 2.19
C GLU A 106 -2.11 -7.75 2.19
N MET A 107 -1.22 -8.10 1.27
CA MET A 107 0.08 -7.47 1.18
C MET A 107 -0.04 -5.98 0.80
N LEU A 108 -0.93 -5.64 -0.15
CA LEU A 108 -1.19 -4.24 -0.52
C LEU A 108 -1.76 -3.46 0.65
N GLU A 109 -2.71 -4.03 1.38
CA GLU A 109 -3.27 -3.42 2.58
C GLU A 109 -2.18 -3.24 3.65
N MET A 110 -1.39 -4.26 3.97
CA MET A 110 -0.29 -4.12 4.94
C MET A 110 0.78 -3.11 4.52
N ALA A 111 1.15 -3.07 3.24
CA ALA A 111 2.16 -2.15 2.72
C ALA A 111 1.69 -0.70 2.79
N SER A 112 0.41 -0.44 2.46
CA SER A 112 -0.18 0.89 2.56
C SER A 112 -0.18 1.46 3.99
N GLN A 113 -0.17 0.58 5.00
CA GLN A 113 -0.27 0.94 6.41
C GLN A 113 1.08 0.94 7.15
N GLY A 114 2.19 0.89 6.43
CA GLY A 114 3.54 1.06 7.00
C GLY A 114 4.44 -0.18 6.94
N SER A 115 4.00 -1.31 6.37
CA SER A 115 4.89 -2.45 6.12
C SER A 115 5.86 -2.12 4.97
N LYS A 116 7.14 -1.87 5.29
CA LYS A 116 8.15 -1.35 4.35
C LYS A 116 8.94 -2.43 3.60
N VAL A 117 8.45 -3.67 3.56
CA VAL A 117 9.22 -4.82 3.01
C VAL A 117 9.30 -4.81 1.48
N LEU A 118 8.19 -4.49 0.80
CA LEU A 118 8.11 -4.46 -0.66
C LEU A 118 7.57 -3.13 -1.17
N GLN A 119 7.89 -2.83 -2.42
CA GLN A 119 7.35 -1.67 -3.11
C GLN A 119 5.95 -2.01 -3.61
N ILE A 120 4.95 -1.22 -3.21
CA ILE A 120 3.53 -1.45 -3.52
C ILE A 120 3.32 -1.73 -5.01
N ARG A 121 3.97 -0.94 -5.86
CA ARG A 121 3.87 -1.05 -7.32
C ARG A 121 4.28 -2.42 -7.88
N SER A 122 5.28 -3.09 -7.30
CA SER A 122 5.68 -4.42 -7.78
C SER A 122 4.67 -5.49 -7.37
N VAL A 123 4.06 -5.34 -6.18
CA VAL A 123 2.99 -6.23 -5.69
C VAL A 123 1.72 -6.04 -6.53
N GLU A 124 1.34 -4.80 -6.85
CA GLU A 124 0.21 -4.48 -7.75
C GLU A 124 0.42 -5.10 -9.13
N PHE A 125 1.63 -4.97 -9.69
CA PHE A 125 1.96 -5.54 -10.99
C PHE A 125 1.89 -7.07 -10.94
N ALA A 126 2.44 -7.70 -9.90
CA ALA A 126 2.39 -9.14 -9.74
C ALA A 126 0.95 -9.66 -9.64
N GLY A 127 0.10 -9.01 -8.84
CA GLY A 127 -1.31 -9.36 -8.73
C GLY A 127 -2.06 -9.20 -10.06
N LYS A 128 -1.81 -8.11 -10.80
CA LYS A 128 -2.45 -7.88 -12.11
C LYS A 128 -2.12 -8.98 -13.14
N TYR A 129 -0.91 -9.52 -13.12
CA TYR A 129 -0.45 -10.53 -14.07
C TYR A 129 -0.40 -11.94 -13.47
N ASN A 130 -0.94 -12.14 -12.26
CA ASN A 130 -0.91 -13.40 -11.51
C ASN A 130 0.49 -14.04 -11.45
N VAL A 131 1.52 -13.23 -11.15
CA VAL A 131 2.90 -13.71 -10.97
C VAL A 131 3.14 -13.97 -9.49
N PRO A 132 3.32 -15.24 -9.05
CA PRO A 132 3.67 -15.53 -7.66
C PRO A 132 4.98 -14.83 -7.28
N LEU A 133 4.98 -14.09 -6.18
CA LEU A 133 6.17 -13.40 -5.66
C LEU A 133 6.67 -14.08 -4.40
N ARG A 134 7.97 -14.25 -4.25
CA ARG A 134 8.56 -14.76 -3.00
C ARG A 134 9.55 -13.75 -2.43
N VAL A 135 9.35 -13.36 -1.18
CA VAL A 135 10.27 -12.50 -0.44
C VAL A 135 11.25 -13.36 0.32
N LEU A 136 12.55 -13.17 0.08
CA LEU A 136 13.64 -13.96 0.63
C LEU A 136 14.74 -13.07 1.21
N SER A 137 15.51 -13.59 2.16
CA SER A 137 16.72 -12.91 2.63
C SER A 137 17.89 -13.21 1.72
N SER A 138 18.72 -12.20 1.48
CA SER A 138 20.03 -12.35 0.84
C SER A 138 21.10 -12.92 1.79
N PHE A 139 20.83 -12.92 3.10
CA PHE A 139 21.81 -13.24 4.14
C PHE A 139 21.60 -14.61 4.79
N GLN A 140 20.39 -15.18 4.66
CA GLN A 140 20.07 -16.48 5.22
C GLN A 140 19.16 -17.25 4.27
N ASP A 141 19.41 -18.56 4.15
CA ASP A 141 18.52 -19.47 3.44
C ASP A 141 17.24 -19.67 4.23
N GLY A 142 16.12 -19.71 3.52
CA GLY A 142 14.81 -19.95 4.12
C GLY A 142 13.72 -19.99 3.06
N PRO A 143 12.51 -20.47 3.43
CA PRO A 143 11.39 -20.56 2.49
C PRO A 143 10.81 -19.18 2.13
N GLY A 144 11.14 -18.14 2.90
CA GLY A 144 10.63 -16.80 2.66
C GLY A 144 9.16 -16.66 3.00
N THR A 145 8.51 -15.68 2.36
CA THR A 145 7.06 -15.55 2.30
C THR A 145 6.60 -15.55 0.85
N LEU A 146 5.64 -16.42 0.52
CA LEU A 146 4.99 -16.46 -0.79
C LEU A 146 3.81 -15.47 -0.84
N ILE A 147 3.78 -14.63 -1.85
CA ILE A 147 2.68 -13.70 -2.15
C ILE A 147 2.03 -14.17 -3.44
N THR A 148 0.77 -14.57 -3.35
CA THR A 148 0.03 -15.18 -4.47
C THR A 148 -1.45 -14.81 -4.40
N VAL A 149 -2.23 -15.22 -5.41
CA VAL A 149 -3.69 -15.22 -5.31
C VAL A 149 -4.12 -16.27 -4.28
N GLU A 150 -5.33 -16.15 -3.72
CA GLU A 150 -5.83 -17.18 -2.78
C GLU A 150 -5.72 -18.57 -3.38
N ASP A 151 -4.84 -19.41 -2.82
CA ASP A 151 -4.90 -20.84 -3.05
C ASP A 151 -6.19 -21.36 -2.40
N GLU A 152 -7.00 -22.09 -3.18
CA GLU A 152 -8.21 -22.82 -2.76
C GLU A 152 -7.93 -23.92 -1.71
N VAL A 153 -6.67 -24.09 -1.28
CA VAL A 153 -6.15 -25.32 -0.69
C VAL A 153 -6.27 -25.37 0.84
N ASP A 154 -6.43 -24.25 1.55
CA ASP A 154 -6.50 -24.27 3.02
C ASP A 154 -7.83 -23.75 3.58
N MET A 155 -8.62 -24.67 4.14
CA MET A 155 -9.82 -24.38 4.94
C MET A 155 -9.51 -23.77 6.32
N GLU A 156 -8.25 -23.77 6.77
CA GLU A 156 -7.82 -23.30 8.10
C GLU A 156 -6.94 -22.03 8.03
N LYS A 157 -7.19 -21.11 7.08
CA LYS A 157 -6.45 -19.84 7.05
C LYS A 157 -6.69 -19.02 8.35
N PRO A 158 -5.66 -18.40 8.93
CA PRO A 158 -5.83 -17.49 10.05
C PRO A 158 -6.80 -16.37 9.65
N VAL A 159 -7.70 -16.02 10.57
CA VAL A 159 -8.73 -14.98 10.30
C VAL A 159 -8.10 -13.62 10.00
N ILE A 160 -6.91 -13.37 10.57
CA ILE A 160 -6.12 -12.14 10.41
C ILE A 160 -4.71 -12.56 10.05
N SER A 161 -4.16 -11.99 8.98
CA SER A 161 -2.80 -12.26 8.49
C SER A 161 -1.77 -11.36 9.16
N GLY A 162 -2.13 -10.12 9.50
CA GLY A 162 -1.22 -9.23 10.21
C GLY A 162 -1.84 -7.98 10.81
N ILE A 163 -0.99 -7.26 11.54
CA ILE A 163 -1.26 -5.96 12.16
C ILE A 163 -0.24 -4.97 11.60
N ALA A 164 -0.74 -3.97 10.90
CA ALA A 164 0.07 -2.85 10.41
C ALA A 164 -0.26 -1.59 11.22
N PHE A 165 0.70 -0.67 11.34
CA PHE A 165 0.48 0.58 12.04
C PHE A 165 1.39 1.69 11.49
N THR A 166 0.94 2.92 11.64
CA THR A 166 1.73 4.12 11.35
C THR A 166 1.59 5.13 12.48
N ARG A 167 2.69 5.80 12.79
CA ARG A 167 2.77 6.90 13.77
C ARG A 167 2.87 8.26 13.10
N ASP A 168 2.99 8.29 11.78
CA ASP A 168 3.24 9.51 11.00
C ASP A 168 1.93 10.05 10.40
N GLU A 169 0.87 10.05 11.20
CA GLU A 169 -0.43 10.58 10.80
C GLU A 169 -0.89 11.76 11.64
N ALA A 170 -1.74 12.55 11.02
CA ALA A 170 -2.49 13.63 11.64
C ALA A 170 -3.94 13.59 11.14
N LYS A 171 -4.90 13.85 12.02
CA LYS A 171 -6.31 13.98 11.65
C LYS A 171 -6.70 15.44 11.53
N ILE A 172 -7.57 15.73 10.58
CA ILE A 172 -8.21 17.02 10.39
C ILE A 172 -9.72 16.80 10.37
N ILE A 173 -10.44 17.53 11.22
CA ILE A 173 -11.89 17.50 11.34
C ILE A 173 -12.42 18.84 10.83
N VAL A 174 -13.27 18.79 9.81
CA VAL A 174 -14.07 19.91 9.32
C VAL A 174 -15.46 19.75 9.91
N ARG A 175 -15.73 20.46 11.00
CA ARG A 175 -16.98 20.37 11.77
C ARG A 175 -17.97 21.42 11.31
N GLY A 176 -19.23 21.00 11.15
CA GLY A 176 -20.32 21.92 10.81
C GLY A 176 -20.35 22.33 9.33
N ALA A 177 -19.76 21.53 8.44
CA ALA A 177 -19.83 21.79 7.00
C ALA A 177 -21.28 21.54 6.49
N PRO A 178 -21.80 22.32 5.53
CA PRO A 178 -23.13 22.10 4.98
C PRO A 178 -23.27 20.70 4.34
N ASP A 179 -24.25 19.90 4.79
CA ASP A 179 -24.52 18.57 4.25
C ASP A 179 -25.26 18.67 2.91
N THR A 180 -24.51 19.05 1.88
CA THR A 180 -25.02 19.28 0.53
C THR A 180 -24.13 18.60 -0.50
N PRO A 181 -24.68 18.16 -1.65
CA PRO A 181 -23.88 17.57 -2.72
C PRO A 181 -22.71 18.47 -3.12
N GLY A 182 -21.51 17.88 -3.15
CA GLY A 182 -20.28 18.58 -3.50
C GLY A 182 -19.47 19.10 -2.32
N ILE A 183 -19.96 19.05 -1.07
CA ILE A 183 -19.18 19.52 0.08
C ILE A 183 -17.86 18.75 0.25
N ALA A 184 -17.89 17.42 0.10
CA ALA A 184 -16.68 16.59 0.17
C ALA A 184 -15.64 16.99 -0.90
N TYR A 185 -16.11 17.33 -2.11
CA TYR A 185 -15.23 17.84 -3.17
C TYR A 185 -14.65 19.21 -2.81
N LYS A 186 -15.44 20.11 -2.23
CA LYS A 186 -14.93 21.41 -1.78
C LYS A 186 -13.93 21.29 -0.64
N ILE A 187 -14.06 20.27 0.22
CA ILE A 187 -13.12 20.00 1.31
C ILE A 187 -11.82 19.40 0.77
N LEU A 188 -11.91 18.33 -0.02
CA LEU A 188 -10.72 17.59 -0.49
C LEU A 188 -10.06 18.21 -1.72
N GLY A 189 -10.77 19.01 -2.50
CA GLY A 189 -10.25 19.68 -3.70
C GLY A 189 -9.03 20.56 -3.43
N PRO A 190 -9.08 21.50 -2.47
CA PRO A 190 -7.93 22.31 -2.09
C PRO A 190 -6.74 21.50 -1.57
N VAL A 191 -7.01 20.45 -0.78
CA VAL A 191 -5.98 19.54 -0.25
C VAL A 191 -5.29 18.78 -1.38
N SER A 192 -6.08 18.27 -2.34
CA SER A 192 -5.59 17.56 -3.52
C SER A 192 -4.79 18.47 -4.47
N ALA A 193 -5.19 19.74 -4.62
CA ALA A 193 -4.47 20.72 -5.44
C ALA A 193 -3.05 21.01 -4.92
N GLU A 194 -2.82 20.82 -3.63
CA GLU A 194 -1.50 20.90 -2.98
C GLU A 194 -0.67 19.61 -3.10
N ASN A 195 -1.17 18.61 -3.84
CA ASN A 195 -0.59 17.27 -3.96
C ASN A 195 -0.42 16.58 -2.59
N ILE A 196 -1.35 16.80 -1.66
CA ILE A 196 -1.35 16.15 -0.35
C ILE A 196 -2.14 14.85 -0.45
N GLU A 197 -1.52 13.75 -0.04
CA GLU A 197 -2.14 12.43 0.01
C GLU A 197 -3.04 12.32 1.24
N VAL A 198 -4.29 11.91 1.00
CA VAL A 198 -5.30 11.66 2.03
C VAL A 198 -5.46 10.16 2.18
N ASP A 199 -5.43 9.68 3.42
CA ASP A 199 -5.53 8.24 3.72
C ASP A 199 -6.94 7.85 4.20
N MET A 200 -7.28 8.10 5.47
CA MET A 200 -8.63 7.81 5.97
C MET A 200 -9.58 8.97 5.66
N ILE A 201 -10.80 8.64 5.23
CA ILE A 201 -11.91 9.59 5.13
C ILE A 201 -13.09 9.02 5.92
N VAL A 202 -13.59 9.79 6.89
CA VAL A 202 -14.72 9.45 7.75
C VAL A 202 -15.69 10.62 7.75
N GLN A 203 -16.85 10.42 7.16
CA GLN A 203 -17.95 11.39 7.22
C GLN A 203 -19.03 10.86 8.13
N ASN A 204 -19.31 11.60 9.20
CA ASN A 204 -20.46 11.34 10.05
C ASN A 204 -21.61 12.25 9.62
N VAL A 205 -22.81 11.67 9.55
CA VAL A 205 -24.04 12.45 9.34
C VAL A 205 -24.29 13.26 10.60
N GLY A 206 -24.26 14.58 10.49
CA GLY A 206 -24.51 15.47 11.61
C GLY A 206 -26.00 15.70 11.84
N LYS A 207 -26.31 16.69 12.66
CA LYS A 207 -27.69 17.18 12.92
C LYS A 207 -27.89 18.51 12.20
N ASP A 208 -29.16 18.84 11.94
CA ASP A 208 -29.57 20.15 11.43
C ASP A 208 -28.96 20.55 10.06
N GLY A 209 -28.72 19.57 9.19
CA GLY A 209 -28.20 19.81 7.82
C GLY A 209 -26.70 20.12 7.76
N ALA A 210 -25.97 19.84 8.84
CA ALA A 210 -24.51 19.88 8.87
C ALA A 210 -23.91 18.46 8.91
N ALA A 211 -22.69 18.31 8.41
CA ALA A 211 -21.92 17.08 8.48
C ALA A 211 -20.52 17.36 9.06
N ASP A 212 -20.01 16.37 9.79
CA ASP A 212 -18.64 16.38 10.27
C ASP A 212 -17.81 15.50 9.34
N PHE A 213 -16.82 16.12 8.71
CA PHE A 213 -15.94 15.46 7.76
C PHE A 213 -14.55 15.37 8.35
N THR A 214 -14.10 14.15 8.62
CA THR A 214 -12.77 13.90 9.17
C THR A 214 -11.93 13.16 8.13
N PHE A 215 -10.68 13.56 8.00
CA PHE A 215 -9.73 12.80 7.19
C PHE A 215 -8.34 12.83 7.81
N THR A 216 -7.49 11.89 7.41
CA THR A 216 -6.10 11.84 7.84
C THR A 216 -5.14 12.12 6.70
N VAL A 217 -4.00 12.71 7.07
CA VAL A 217 -2.89 13.01 6.18
C VAL A 217 -1.59 12.61 6.86
N HIS A 218 -0.51 12.50 6.09
CA HIS A 218 0.81 12.34 6.66
C HIS A 218 1.15 13.54 7.57
N ARG A 219 1.78 13.29 8.74
CA ARG A 219 2.08 14.34 9.74
C ARG A 219 2.82 15.55 9.14
N ASN A 220 3.73 15.30 8.20
CA ASN A 220 4.49 16.37 7.51
C ASN A 220 3.62 17.31 6.66
N ASP A 221 2.48 16.85 6.16
CA ASP A 221 1.57 17.66 5.34
C ASP A 221 0.45 18.32 6.15
N PHE A 222 0.34 18.00 7.44
CA PHE A 222 -0.71 18.48 8.33
C PHE A 222 -0.90 20.00 8.29
N ALA A 223 0.19 20.76 8.46
CA ALA A 223 0.13 22.23 8.47
C ALA A 223 -0.35 22.80 7.13
N ARG A 224 0.14 22.24 6.01
CA ARG A 224 -0.25 22.65 4.66
C ARG A 224 -1.71 22.33 4.37
N ALA A 225 -2.19 21.16 4.79
CA ALA A 225 -3.59 20.76 4.65
C ALA A 225 -4.53 21.67 5.45
N GLN A 226 -4.16 22.02 6.70
CA GLN A 226 -4.94 22.98 7.49
C GLN A 226 -4.98 24.37 6.85
N GLU A 227 -3.86 24.85 6.31
CA GLU A 227 -3.79 26.13 5.61
C GLU A 227 -4.68 26.14 4.35
N ALA A 228 -4.63 25.09 3.53
CA ALA A 228 -5.47 24.94 2.35
C ALA A 228 -6.97 25.01 2.69
N LEU A 229 -7.39 24.34 3.77
CA LEU A 229 -8.78 24.40 4.24
C LEU A 229 -9.18 25.76 4.81
N ARG A 230 -8.28 26.43 5.54
CA ARG A 230 -8.53 27.78 6.06
C ARG A 230 -8.72 28.78 4.93
N ASN A 231 -7.92 28.67 3.86
CA ASN A 231 -8.06 29.50 2.67
C ASN A 231 -9.40 29.25 1.93
N ALA A 232 -9.93 28.02 1.99
CA ALA A 232 -11.22 27.65 1.41
C ALA A 232 -12.42 27.84 2.35
N SER A 233 -12.21 28.35 3.57
CA SER A 233 -13.22 28.32 4.66
C SER A 233 -14.53 29.02 4.27
N GLU A 234 -14.48 30.15 3.57
CA GLU A 234 -15.68 30.87 3.13
C GLU A 234 -16.54 30.03 2.16
N GLU A 235 -15.91 29.34 1.20
CA GLU A 235 -16.60 28.49 0.22
C GLU A 235 -17.20 27.22 0.85
N LEU A 236 -16.65 26.82 2.00
CA LEU A 236 -17.09 25.72 2.83
C LEU A 236 -18.20 26.09 3.83
N GLY A 237 -18.60 27.36 3.90
CA GLY A 237 -19.60 27.84 4.87
C GLY A 237 -19.02 28.15 6.26
N ASN A 238 -17.74 28.48 6.32
CA ASN A 238 -16.97 28.78 7.52
C ASN A 238 -17.06 27.71 8.62
N PRO A 239 -16.74 26.43 8.30
CA PRO A 239 -16.74 25.36 9.29
C PRO A 239 -15.61 25.55 10.31
N GLU A 240 -15.76 24.90 11.46
CA GLU A 240 -14.69 24.79 12.45
C GLU A 240 -13.66 23.76 11.95
N ILE A 241 -12.38 24.16 11.80
CA ILE A 241 -11.29 23.26 11.39
C ILE A 241 -10.46 22.91 12.62
N ILE A 242 -10.54 21.65 13.05
CA ILE A 242 -9.81 21.11 14.18
C ILE A 242 -8.77 20.14 13.64
N GLY A 243 -7.58 20.09 14.25
CA GLY A 243 -6.60 19.10 13.87
C GLY A 243 -5.82 18.60 15.07
N ASP A 244 -5.27 17.40 14.91
CA ASP A 244 -4.46 16.71 15.91
C ASP A 244 -3.40 15.88 15.19
N ASP A 245 -2.15 16.21 15.45
CA ASP A 245 -0.97 15.58 14.86
C ASP A 245 -0.36 14.50 15.76
N LYS A 246 -0.98 14.21 16.91
CA LYS A 246 -0.52 13.22 17.89
C LYS A 246 -1.44 12.02 17.91
N ILE A 247 -1.57 11.42 16.72
CA ILE A 247 -2.33 10.18 16.55
C ILE A 247 -1.46 9.09 15.96
N ALA A 248 -1.88 7.85 16.19
CA ALA A 248 -1.40 6.67 15.51
C ALA A 248 -2.58 5.90 14.93
N LYS A 249 -2.34 5.24 13.81
CA LYS A 249 -3.32 4.35 13.16
C LYS A 249 -2.84 2.92 13.28
N VAL A 250 -3.74 2.03 13.71
CA VAL A 250 -3.50 0.58 13.83
C VAL A 250 -4.54 -0.14 13.00
N SER A 251 -4.09 -1.06 12.15
CA SER A 251 -4.91 -1.76 11.17
C SER A 251 -4.72 -3.27 11.29
N LEU A 252 -5.80 -3.99 11.51
CA LEU A 252 -5.84 -5.45 11.33
C LEU A 252 -6.13 -5.75 9.87
N VAL A 253 -5.41 -6.69 9.27
CA VAL A 253 -5.55 -7.08 7.86
C VAL A 253 -5.67 -8.60 7.74
N GLY A 254 -6.65 -9.08 7.00
CA GLY A 254 -6.78 -10.49 6.64
C GLY A 254 -8.01 -10.81 5.80
N VAL A 255 -7.86 -11.64 4.76
CA VAL A 255 -8.99 -12.07 3.91
C VAL A 255 -10.05 -12.86 4.68
N GLY A 256 -9.64 -13.56 5.74
CA GLY A 256 -10.53 -14.31 6.62
C GLY A 256 -11.61 -13.46 7.29
N MET A 257 -11.45 -12.14 7.34
CA MET A 257 -12.43 -11.19 7.88
C MET A 257 -13.75 -11.17 7.08
N ARG A 258 -13.74 -11.52 5.78
CA ARG A 258 -14.96 -11.62 4.95
C ARG A 258 -15.94 -12.67 5.46
N SER A 259 -15.42 -13.76 6.02
CA SER A 259 -16.19 -14.96 6.36
C SER A 259 -16.38 -15.16 7.87
N HIS A 260 -15.69 -14.38 8.70
CA HIS A 260 -15.70 -14.53 10.16
C HIS A 260 -16.23 -13.28 10.85
N ALA A 261 -17.41 -13.40 11.45
CA ALA A 261 -17.96 -12.35 12.30
C ALA A 261 -17.17 -12.22 13.62
N GLY A 262 -17.14 -11.00 14.18
CA GLY A 262 -16.61 -10.75 15.53
C GLY A 262 -15.14 -10.35 15.60
N VAL A 263 -14.43 -10.25 14.48
CA VAL A 263 -13.03 -9.77 14.45
C VAL A 263 -12.90 -8.37 15.04
N ALA A 264 -13.71 -7.42 14.56
CA ALA A 264 -13.73 -6.05 15.06
C ALA A 264 -14.07 -5.99 16.56
N SER A 265 -15.03 -6.80 17.02
CA SER A 265 -15.40 -6.86 18.44
C SER A 265 -14.22 -7.26 19.32
N LYS A 266 -13.45 -8.28 18.91
CA LYS A 266 -12.26 -8.73 19.64
C LYS A 266 -11.16 -7.66 19.65
N MET A 267 -10.98 -6.95 18.55
CA MET A 267 -10.04 -5.83 18.46
C MET A 267 -10.40 -4.74 19.49
N PHE A 268 -11.67 -4.33 19.53
CA PHE A 268 -12.13 -3.28 20.42
C PHE A 268 -12.09 -3.72 21.89
N GLU A 269 -12.43 -4.97 22.18
CA GLU A 269 -12.30 -5.56 23.51
C GLU A 269 -10.84 -5.59 24.00
N ALA A 270 -9.90 -5.99 23.13
CA ALA A 270 -8.48 -6.00 23.46
C ALA A 270 -7.95 -4.60 23.76
N LEU A 271 -8.29 -3.61 22.93
CA LEU A 271 -7.90 -2.20 23.16
C LEU A 271 -8.51 -1.63 24.43
N ALA A 272 -9.79 -1.91 24.69
CA ALA A 272 -10.48 -1.46 25.89
C ALA A 272 -9.89 -2.08 27.17
N THR A 273 -9.47 -3.35 27.12
CA THR A 273 -8.81 -4.05 28.24
C THR A 273 -7.50 -3.37 28.63
N GLU A 274 -6.75 -2.86 27.65
CA GLU A 274 -5.51 -2.09 27.85
C GLU A 274 -5.76 -0.60 28.14
N GLY A 275 -7.03 -0.16 28.23
CA GLY A 275 -7.40 1.22 28.50
C GLY A 275 -7.13 2.19 27.34
N VAL A 276 -7.02 1.68 26.11
CA VAL A 276 -6.79 2.49 24.91
C VAL A 276 -8.13 2.99 24.35
N ASN A 277 -8.31 4.30 24.31
CA ASN A 277 -9.50 4.92 23.74
C ASN A 277 -9.40 4.99 22.21
N ILE A 278 -10.46 4.56 21.53
CA ILE A 278 -10.57 4.62 20.06
C ILE A 278 -11.22 5.95 19.67
N GLU A 279 -10.57 6.70 18.79
CA GLU A 279 -11.05 8.00 18.34
C GLU A 279 -11.80 7.93 17.01
N MET A 280 -11.34 7.05 16.12
CA MET A 280 -11.96 6.81 14.81
C MET A 280 -11.84 5.35 14.42
N ILE A 281 -12.81 4.89 13.64
CA ILE A 281 -12.84 3.54 13.08
C ILE A 281 -13.09 3.65 11.58
N SER A 282 -12.36 2.89 10.78
CA SER A 282 -12.64 2.67 9.36
C SER A 282 -12.48 1.19 9.03
N THR A 283 -13.20 0.72 8.02
CA THR A 283 -13.22 -0.69 7.63
C THR A 283 -13.22 -0.82 6.12
N SER A 284 -12.51 -1.83 5.61
CA SER A 284 -12.71 -2.41 4.28
C SER A 284 -13.19 -3.86 4.45
N GLU A 285 -13.28 -4.62 3.35
CA GLU A 285 -13.69 -6.03 3.40
C GLU A 285 -12.71 -6.92 4.18
N ILE A 286 -11.42 -6.56 4.16
CA ILE A 286 -10.32 -7.37 4.74
C ILE A 286 -9.49 -6.58 5.74
N LYS A 287 -9.95 -5.40 6.17
CA LYS A 287 -9.22 -4.49 7.07
C LYS A 287 -10.14 -3.80 8.05
N VAL A 288 -9.70 -3.68 9.31
CA VAL A 288 -10.28 -2.75 10.29
C VAL A 288 -9.15 -1.87 10.82
N SER A 289 -9.32 -0.57 10.67
CA SER A 289 -8.38 0.46 11.11
C SER A 289 -8.99 1.26 12.27
N VAL A 290 -8.19 1.50 13.30
CA VAL A 290 -8.53 2.40 14.40
C VAL A 290 -7.49 3.50 14.50
N VAL A 291 -7.95 4.69 14.90
CA VAL A 291 -7.07 5.80 15.28
C VAL A 291 -7.10 5.98 16.79
N ILE A 292 -5.92 6.11 17.37
CA ILE A 292 -5.64 6.23 18.80
C ILE A 292 -4.63 7.36 19.04
N ALA A 293 -4.53 7.84 20.29
CA ALA A 293 -3.53 8.83 20.71
C ALA A 293 -2.10 8.26 20.84
#